data_AF-W4L223-F1
#
_entry.id   AF-W4L223-F1
#
_cell.length_a   1.000
_cell.length_b   1.000
_cell.length_c   1.000
_cell.angle_alpha   90.00
_cell.angle_beta   90.00
_cell.angle_gamma   90.00
#
_symmetry.space_group_name_H-M   'P 1'
#
loop_
_entity.id
_entity.type
_entity.pdbx_description
1 polymer ?
#
loop_
_entity_poly.entity_id
_entity_poly.type
_entity_poly.pdbx_seq_one_letter_code
_entity_poly.pdbx_strand_id
1 'polypeptide(L)'
;FKWFRDACEIDEETFRSRVYMAAVCRCFPGKKPTGKGGDRVPNATEIETCSQWLRAEFDLLEPELVIPVGKLAIAQFMTYRSMDAHIGQLFHCTYSGHAFDVIPLPHPSSASPWPRVEPGKTLLHKALGLIVAHPAMQGICG
;
A
#
# COMPACT_ATOMS: atom_id res chain seq x y z
N PHE A 1 -7.09 -5.50 7.37
CA PHE A 1 -8.55 -5.57 7.17
C PHE A 1 -9.35 -4.76 8.16
N LYS A 2 -9.01 -4.71 9.47
CA LYS A 2 -9.71 -3.86 10.46
C LYS A 2 -9.94 -2.42 10.00
N TRP A 3 -8.95 -1.75 9.41
CA TRP A 3 -9.13 -0.38 8.90
C TRP A 3 -10.24 -0.25 7.86
N PHE A 4 -10.37 -1.20 6.92
CA PHE A 4 -11.42 -1.16 5.91
C PHE A 4 -12.78 -1.53 6.50
N ARG A 5 -12.83 -2.53 7.39
CA ARG A 5 -14.05 -2.84 8.15
C ARG A 5 -14.55 -1.63 8.93
N ASP A 6 -13.66 -0.92 9.62
CA ASP A 6 -14.01 0.26 10.41
C ASP A 6 -14.39 1.47 9.53
N ALA A 7 -13.85 1.56 8.31
CA ALA A 7 -14.06 2.71 7.42
C ALA A 7 -15.26 2.56 6.47
N CYS A 8 -15.61 1.32 6.08
CA CYS A 8 -16.64 1.05 5.08
C CYS A 8 -17.29 -0.33 5.19
N GLU A 9 -17.29 -0.91 6.40
CA GLU A 9 -18.03 -2.13 6.79
C GLU A 9 -17.74 -3.40 5.96
N ILE A 10 -16.72 -3.38 5.11
CA ILE A 10 -16.30 -4.52 4.32
C ILE A 10 -15.59 -5.58 5.18
N ASP A 11 -16.03 -6.83 5.08
CA ASP A 11 -15.35 -7.96 5.70
C ASP A 11 -14.11 -8.41 4.90
N GLU A 12 -13.30 -9.28 5.53
CA GLU A 12 -12.05 -9.72 4.92
C GLU A 12 -12.25 -10.61 3.69
N GLU A 13 -13.29 -11.45 3.68
CA GLU A 13 -13.58 -12.36 2.57
C GLU A 13 -13.96 -11.57 1.32
N THR A 14 -14.90 -10.64 1.47
CA THR A 14 -15.35 -9.73 0.42
C THR A 14 -14.16 -8.89 -0.07
N PHE A 15 -13.39 -8.29 0.83
CA PHE A 15 -12.21 -7.51 0.44
C PHE A 15 -11.23 -8.33 -0.40
N ARG A 16 -10.89 -9.55 0.05
CA ARG A 16 -9.93 -10.42 -0.67
C ARG A 16 -10.45 -10.94 -2.01
N SER A 17 -11.78 -11.06 -2.17
CA SER A 17 -12.39 -11.46 -3.44
C SER A 17 -12.45 -10.32 -4.47
N ARG A 18 -12.42 -9.06 -4.01
CA ARG A 18 -12.61 -7.86 -4.85
C ARG A 18 -11.33 -7.05 -5.05
N VAL A 19 -10.36 -7.17 -4.16
CA VAL A 19 -9.11 -6.39 -4.19
C VAL A 19 -7.94 -7.32 -4.41
N TYR A 20 -7.18 -7.09 -5.47
CA TYR A 20 -5.94 -7.82 -5.72
C TYR A 20 -4.82 -7.33 -4.79
N MET A 21 -4.20 -8.25 -4.05
CA MET A 21 -3.13 -7.96 -3.10
C MET A 21 -1.79 -8.49 -3.61
N ALA A 22 -0.82 -7.59 -3.80
CA ALA A 22 0.52 -7.92 -4.27
C ALA A 22 1.62 -7.46 -3.31
N ALA A 23 2.84 -7.89 -3.59
CA ALA A 23 4.04 -7.48 -2.85
C ALA A 23 5.17 -7.09 -3.83
N VAL A 24 5.97 -6.10 -3.42
CA VAL A 24 7.14 -5.60 -4.17
C VAL A 24 8.14 -6.72 -4.43
N CYS A 25 8.38 -7.59 -3.44
CA CYS A 25 9.17 -8.81 -3.59
C CYS A 25 8.32 -10.02 -3.22
N ARG A 26 8.48 -11.12 -3.97
CA ARG A 26 7.72 -12.38 -3.78
C ARG A 26 8.41 -13.39 -2.88
N CYS A 27 9.70 -13.21 -2.66
CA CYS A 27 10.49 -14.08 -1.80
C CYS A 27 10.64 -13.45 -0.42
N PHE A 28 10.67 -14.30 0.61
CA PHE A 28 11.05 -13.89 1.95
C PHE A 28 12.48 -13.34 1.93
N PRO A 29 12.73 -12.07 2.30
CA PRO A 29 14.07 -11.51 2.23
C PRO A 29 14.98 -12.11 3.31
N GLY A 30 14.45 -12.60 4.43
CA GLY A 30 15.25 -13.04 5.55
C GLY A 30 15.04 -12.16 6.77
N LYS A 31 15.54 -12.63 7.92
CA LYS A 31 15.45 -11.90 9.19
C LYS A 31 16.46 -10.77 9.26
N LYS A 32 16.17 -9.78 10.11
CA LYS A 32 17.16 -8.75 10.46
C LYS A 32 18.37 -9.40 11.15
N PRO A 33 19.61 -8.96 10.84
CA PRO A 33 20.83 -9.53 11.44
C PRO A 33 20.90 -9.38 12.97
N THR A 34 20.20 -8.38 13.53
CA THR A 34 20.30 -8.01 14.95
C THR A 34 19.49 -8.89 15.89
N GLY A 35 18.74 -9.89 15.39
CA GLY A 35 17.88 -10.77 16.19
C GLY A 35 16.65 -10.09 16.82
N LYS A 36 16.63 -8.76 16.90
CA LYS A 36 15.45 -7.96 17.24
C LYS A 36 14.45 -8.10 16.09
N GLY A 37 13.30 -8.71 16.39
CA GLY A 37 12.38 -9.30 15.43
C GLY A 37 12.00 -8.47 14.20
N GLY A 38 11.40 -9.19 13.24
CA GLY A 38 11.00 -8.67 11.94
C GLY A 38 11.97 -9.04 10.82
N ASP A 39 11.58 -8.69 9.61
CA ASP A 39 12.27 -9.07 8.40
C ASP A 39 13.17 -7.92 7.93
N ARG A 40 14.26 -8.26 7.24
CA ARG A 40 15.09 -7.23 6.60
C ARG A 40 14.32 -6.62 5.43
N VAL A 41 14.71 -5.42 5.04
CA VAL A 41 14.17 -4.80 3.82
C VAL A 41 14.89 -5.45 2.63
N PRO A 42 14.18 -5.83 1.56
CA PRO A 42 14.79 -6.21 0.29
C PRO A 42 15.76 -5.12 -0.21
N ASN A 43 16.88 -5.52 -0.79
CA ASN A 43 17.84 -4.60 -1.39
C ASN A 43 17.41 -4.23 -2.83
N ALA A 44 18.11 -3.27 -3.44
CA ALA A 44 17.80 -2.79 -4.79
C ALA A 44 17.82 -3.90 -5.85
N THR A 45 18.80 -4.82 -5.80
CA THR A 45 18.90 -5.94 -6.74
C THR A 45 17.71 -6.89 -6.62
N GLU A 46 17.26 -7.18 -5.39
CA GLU A 46 16.09 -8.05 -5.16
C GLU A 46 14.79 -7.41 -5.63
N ILE A 47 14.64 -6.11 -5.41
CA ILE A 47 13.50 -5.32 -5.90
C ILE A 47 13.50 -5.34 -7.43
N GLU A 48 14.63 -5.03 -8.06
CA GLU A 48 14.78 -5.02 -9.52
C GLU A 48 14.48 -6.40 -10.13
N THR A 49 15.03 -7.46 -9.54
CA THR A 49 14.80 -8.85 -9.98
C THR A 49 13.32 -9.23 -9.87
N CYS A 50 12.63 -8.76 -8.84
CA CYS A 50 11.20 -9.02 -8.67
C CYS A 50 10.30 -8.09 -9.50
N SER A 51 10.83 -6.98 -10.03
CA SER A 51 10.03 -5.93 -10.68
C SER A 51 9.21 -6.43 -11.87
N GLN A 52 9.70 -7.46 -12.56
CA GLN A 52 8.99 -8.09 -13.68
C GLN A 52 7.60 -8.62 -13.28
N TRP A 53 7.43 -9.10 -12.05
CA TRP A 53 6.15 -9.62 -11.56
C TRP A 53 5.16 -8.50 -11.29
N LEU A 54 5.64 -7.39 -10.72
CA LEU A 54 4.80 -6.21 -10.52
C LEU A 54 4.39 -5.62 -11.86
N ARG A 55 5.32 -5.52 -12.82
CA ARG A 55 5.00 -5.06 -14.18
C ARG A 55 3.92 -5.90 -14.83
N ALA A 56 4.08 -7.22 -14.82
CA ALA A 56 3.08 -8.14 -15.40
C ALA A 56 1.70 -8.01 -14.73
N GLU A 57 1.64 -7.72 -13.43
CA GLU A 57 0.36 -7.47 -12.75
C GLU A 57 -0.29 -6.17 -13.20
N PHE A 58 0.48 -5.10 -13.41
CA PHE A 58 -0.06 -3.87 -13.98
C PHE A 58 -0.56 -4.08 -15.41
N ASP A 59 0.20 -4.78 -16.24
CA ASP A 59 -0.15 -5.05 -17.64
C ASP A 59 -1.41 -5.94 -17.74
N LEU A 60 -1.69 -6.79 -16.75
CA LEU A 60 -2.87 -7.67 -16.72
C LEU A 60 -4.10 -7.03 -16.09
N LEU A 61 -3.90 -6.26 -15.00
CA LEU A 61 -5.00 -5.75 -14.19
C LEU A 61 -5.43 -4.34 -14.56
N GLU A 62 -4.54 -3.57 -15.21
CA GLU A 62 -4.78 -2.16 -15.59
C GLU A 62 -5.47 -1.36 -14.46
N PRO A 63 -4.92 -1.35 -13.22
CA PRO A 63 -5.65 -0.88 -12.04
C PRO A 63 -5.96 0.62 -12.12
N GLU A 64 -7.18 1.02 -11.75
CA GLU A 64 -7.52 2.45 -11.61
C GLU A 64 -6.99 3.06 -10.30
N LEU A 65 -6.84 2.24 -9.25
CA LEU A 65 -6.36 2.65 -7.92
C LEU A 65 -5.31 1.68 -7.39
N VAL A 66 -4.21 2.22 -6.89
CA VAL A 66 -3.15 1.46 -6.19
C VAL A 66 -2.97 2.02 -4.77
N ILE A 67 -2.98 1.12 -3.78
CA ILE A 67 -2.83 1.46 -2.36
C ILE A 67 -1.49 0.92 -1.86
N PRO A 68 -0.38 1.67 -2.01
CA PRO A 68 0.92 1.22 -1.54
C PRO A 68 0.99 1.29 -0.01
N VAL A 69 1.33 0.16 0.61
CA VAL A 69 1.36 0.02 2.07
C VAL A 69 2.81 0.07 2.59
N GLY A 70 3.16 1.19 3.21
CA GLY A 70 4.48 1.42 3.82
C GLY A 70 5.55 1.97 2.86
N LYS A 71 6.66 2.43 3.46
CA LYS A 71 7.72 3.18 2.75
C LYS A 71 8.23 2.49 1.48
N LEU A 72 8.50 1.18 1.52
CA LEU A 72 9.07 0.46 0.38
C LEU A 72 8.12 0.44 -0.82
N ALA A 73 6.84 0.16 -0.58
CA ALA A 73 5.82 0.14 -1.63
C ALA A 73 5.58 1.54 -2.20
N ILE A 74 5.51 2.57 -1.34
CA ILE A 74 5.35 3.96 -1.77
C ILE A 74 6.51 4.38 -2.68
N ALA A 75 7.73 4.02 -2.30
CA ALA A 75 8.94 4.34 -3.06
C ALA A 75 9.01 3.67 -4.46
N GLN A 76 8.15 2.71 -4.78
CA GLN A 76 8.08 2.13 -6.13
C GLN A 76 7.39 3.05 -7.14
N PHE A 77 6.51 3.95 -6.66
CA PHE A 77 5.65 4.76 -7.53
C PHE A 77 5.97 6.27 -7.45
N MET A 78 6.69 6.70 -6.42
CA MET A 78 7.03 8.11 -6.21
C MET A 78 8.24 8.32 -5.32
N THR A 79 8.85 9.52 -5.40
CA THR A 79 9.93 9.92 -4.50
C THR A 79 9.44 10.01 -3.06
N TYR A 80 9.92 9.12 -2.21
CA TYR A 80 9.55 9.09 -0.80
C TYR A 80 10.19 10.25 -0.02
N ARG A 81 9.39 10.99 0.77
CA ARG A 81 9.86 12.06 1.66
C ARG A 81 9.65 11.70 3.12
N SER A 82 8.39 11.66 3.56
CA SER A 82 7.97 11.25 4.92
C SER A 82 6.58 10.61 4.84
N MET A 83 6.12 10.02 5.95
CA MET A 83 4.73 9.54 6.03
C MET A 83 3.76 10.73 5.93
N ASP A 84 4.01 11.80 6.68
CA ASP A 84 3.16 12.99 6.71
C ASP A 84 3.00 13.65 5.34
N ALA A 85 4.01 13.55 4.48
CA ALA A 85 3.98 14.09 3.12
C ALA A 85 3.14 13.26 2.14
N HIS A 86 2.81 12.01 2.48
CA HIS A 86 2.23 11.03 1.55
C HIS A 86 0.91 10.44 2.02
N ILE A 87 0.77 10.15 3.31
CA ILE A 87 -0.47 9.58 3.87
C ILE A 87 -1.54 10.68 3.93
N GLY A 88 -2.77 10.34 3.53
CA GLY A 88 -3.92 11.27 3.53
C GLY A 88 -3.98 12.17 2.30
N GLN A 89 -3.33 11.76 1.21
CA GLN A 89 -3.29 12.44 -0.07
C GLN A 89 -3.57 11.45 -1.21
N LEU A 90 -4.02 11.98 -2.34
CA LEU A 90 -4.18 11.27 -3.61
C LEU A 90 -3.13 11.80 -4.58
N PHE A 91 -2.48 10.90 -5.29
CA PHE A 91 -1.51 11.22 -6.34
C PHE A 91 -1.91 10.55 -7.65
N HIS A 92 -1.58 11.17 -8.76
CA HIS A 92 -1.66 10.55 -10.08
C HIS A 92 -0.29 9.98 -10.44
N CYS A 93 -0.25 8.73 -10.89
CA CYS A 93 0.98 8.05 -11.25
C CYS A 93 0.86 7.41 -12.64
N THR A 94 2.00 7.16 -13.26
CA THR A 94 2.09 6.32 -14.46
C THR A 94 3.20 5.31 -14.25
N TYR A 95 2.89 4.02 -14.44
CA TYR A 95 3.81 2.90 -14.29
C TYR A 95 3.53 1.89 -15.39
N SER A 96 4.58 1.41 -16.05
CA SER A 96 4.45 0.54 -17.24
C SER A 96 3.57 1.14 -18.37
N GLY A 97 3.50 2.47 -18.47
CA GLY A 97 2.62 3.15 -19.45
C GLY A 97 1.14 3.21 -19.07
N HIS A 98 0.76 2.65 -17.91
CA HIS A 98 -0.61 2.70 -17.37
C HIS A 98 -0.76 3.83 -16.36
N ALA A 99 -1.83 4.62 -16.46
CA ALA A 99 -2.12 5.73 -15.57
C ALA A 99 -3.17 5.34 -14.50
N PHE A 100 -2.92 5.72 -13.26
CA PHE A 100 -3.75 5.32 -12.11
C PHE A 100 -3.59 6.28 -10.94
N ASP A 101 -4.55 6.21 -10.02
CA ASP A 101 -4.52 6.95 -8.77
C ASP A 101 -3.80 6.16 -7.68
N VAL A 102 -3.12 6.90 -6.79
CA VAL A 102 -2.33 6.32 -5.70
C VAL A 102 -2.74 6.97 -4.39
N ILE A 103 -3.18 6.14 -3.44
CA ILE A 103 -3.51 6.57 -2.08
C ILE A 103 -2.69 5.74 -1.08
N PRO A 104 -1.55 6.29 -0.59
CA PRO A 104 -0.68 5.58 0.33
C PRO A 104 -1.30 5.29 1.70
N LEU A 105 -0.96 4.11 2.26
CA LEU A 105 -1.23 3.77 3.65
C LEU A 105 0.08 3.49 4.41
N PRO A 106 0.13 3.77 5.73
CA PRO A 106 1.24 3.31 6.55
C PRO A 106 1.21 1.78 6.68
N HIS A 107 2.36 1.16 6.91
CA HIS A 107 2.41 -0.28 7.16
C HIS A 107 1.74 -0.61 8.51
N PRO A 108 0.84 -1.61 8.59
CA PRO A 108 0.10 -1.94 9.81
C PRO A 108 0.95 -2.68 10.87
N SER A 109 2.29 -2.59 10.82
CA SER A 109 3.14 -3.32 11.76
C SER A 109 3.11 -2.68 13.15
N SER A 110 3.23 -3.52 14.18
CA SER A 110 3.36 -3.07 15.57
C SER A 110 4.65 -2.26 15.83
N ALA A 111 5.62 -2.36 14.93
CA ALA A 111 6.92 -1.71 15.03
C ALA A 111 6.88 -0.17 15.02
N SER A 112 5.79 0.44 14.53
CA SER A 112 5.62 1.90 14.54
C SER A 112 4.35 2.31 15.28
N PRO A 113 4.42 3.25 16.24
CA PRO A 113 3.24 3.86 16.84
C PRO A 113 2.63 4.96 15.96
N TRP A 114 3.30 5.38 14.88
CA TRP A 114 2.90 6.53 14.05
C TRP A 114 1.41 6.52 13.63
N PRO A 115 0.80 5.39 13.19
CA PRO A 115 -0.62 5.37 12.82
C PRO A 115 -1.59 5.58 13.99
N ARG A 116 -1.10 5.55 15.23
CA ARG A 116 -1.89 5.65 16.48
C ARG A 116 -1.69 6.98 17.21
N VAL A 117 -0.76 7.83 16.75
CA VAL A 117 -0.46 9.15 17.33
C VAL A 117 -0.66 10.24 16.28
N GLU A 118 -0.81 11.50 16.69
CA GLU A 118 -0.91 12.61 15.74
C GLU A 118 0.47 12.96 15.12
N PRO A 119 0.52 13.42 13.86
CA PRO A 119 -0.62 13.59 12.94
C PRO A 119 -1.07 12.29 12.25
N GLY A 120 -0.38 11.17 12.49
CA GLY A 120 -0.56 9.93 11.74
C GLY A 120 -1.95 9.30 11.85
N LYS A 121 -2.60 9.40 13.01
CA LYS A 121 -4.00 8.97 13.19
C LYS A 121 -4.95 9.74 12.27
N THR A 122 -4.86 11.07 12.27
CA THR A 122 -5.69 11.94 11.41
C THR A 122 -5.42 11.68 9.93
N LEU A 123 -4.15 11.57 9.53
CA LEU A 123 -3.78 11.33 8.15
C LEU A 123 -4.22 9.94 7.66
N LEU A 124 -4.13 8.91 8.52
CA LEU A 124 -4.64 7.58 8.21
C LEU A 124 -6.16 7.61 7.97
N HIS A 125 -6.93 8.24 8.86
CA HIS A 125 -8.39 8.37 8.65
C HIS A 125 -8.71 9.10 7.34
N LYS A 126 -7.98 10.17 7.03
CA LYS A 126 -8.12 10.89 5.76
C LYS A 126 -7.82 9.98 4.56
N ALA A 127 -6.74 9.20 4.62
CA ALA A 127 -6.37 8.27 3.54
C ALA A 127 -7.46 7.21 3.31
N LEU A 128 -8.00 6.64 4.39
CA LEU A 128 -9.09 5.67 4.30
C LEU A 128 -10.35 6.29 3.70
N GLY A 129 -10.70 7.52 4.10
CA GLY A 129 -11.82 8.26 3.52
C GLY A 129 -11.65 8.50 2.02
N LEU A 130 -10.45 8.85 1.56
CA LEU A 130 -10.13 8.99 0.14
C LEU A 130 -10.27 7.65 -0.61
N ILE A 131 -9.82 6.55 -0.03
CA ILE A 131 -9.95 5.22 -0.64
C ILE A 131 -11.43 4.85 -0.78
N VAL A 132 -12.21 4.96 0.30
CA VAL A 132 -13.63 4.60 0.30
C VAL A 132 -14.43 5.44 -0.70
N ALA A 133 -14.09 6.72 -0.85
CA ALA A 133 -14.75 7.62 -1.81
C ALA A 133 -14.30 7.44 -3.27
N HIS A 134 -13.24 6.66 -3.53
CA HIS A 134 -12.67 6.51 -4.86
C HIS A 134 -13.61 5.72 -5.79
N PRO A 135 -13.78 6.12 -7.08
CA PRO A 135 -14.63 5.40 -8.04
C PRO A 135 -14.36 3.90 -8.13
N ALA A 136 -13.08 3.50 -8.18
CA ALA A 136 -12.67 2.08 -8.20
C ALA A 136 -13.11 1.25 -6.96
N MET A 137 -13.54 1.91 -5.87
CA MET A 137 -14.06 1.23 -4.67
C MET A 137 -15.60 1.20 -4.61
N GLN A 138 -16.29 1.82 -5.57
CA GLN A 138 -17.75 1.79 -5.66
C GLN A 138 -18.22 0.35 -5.91
N GLY A 139 -19.20 -0.11 -5.12
CA GLY A 139 -19.73 -1.47 -5.20
C GLY A 139 -18.84 -2.55 -4.57
N ILE A 140 -17.66 -2.17 -4.04
CA ILE A 140 -16.82 -3.00 -3.16
C ILE A 140 -17.13 -2.66 -1.71
N CYS A 141 -17.19 -1.36 -1.41
CA CYS A 141 -17.62 -0.82 -0.13
C CYS A 141 -19.14 -0.69 -0.09
N GLY A 142 -19.75 -1.02 1.04
CA GLY A 142 -21.20 -1.01 1.24
C GLY A 142 -21.54 -0.97 2.71
#